data_AF-A0A3D4R9G2-F1
#
_entry.id   AF-A0A3D4R9G2-F1
#
_cell.length_a   1.000
_cell.length_b   1.000
_cell.length_c   1.000
_cell.angle_alpha   90.00
_cell.angle_beta   90.00
_cell.angle_gamma   90.00
#
_symmetry.space_group_name_H-M   'P 1'
#
loop_
_entity.id
_entity.type
_entity.pdbx_description
1 polymer ?
#
loop_
_entity_poly.entity_id
_entity_poly.type
_entity_poly.pdbx_seq_one_letter_code
_entity_poly.pdbx_strand_id
1 'polypeptide(L)'
;MRLRLAVEKARAANMPKDRIERAIARAQGIGAGEALQEIVYEGFAPGGVAVLIESVTDNPQRAVSSIKNIFSTYGGNLGGSGSVAYLFEKVGMHTISKSQKEPAALLELLMQINAENFIETESEITIFTKVPHFHEVKAALEAQGIVPETSELVYRPKSIMEVSDPGIRSSVYKLQATLEALDDVQKVFVNVTAET
;
A
#
# COMPACT_ATOMS: atom_id res chain seq x y z
N MET A 1 3.72 16.21 -9.74
CA MET A 1 4.10 14.92 -10.38
C MET A 1 3.23 13.71 -9.99
N ARG A 2 2.37 13.79 -8.95
CA ARG A 2 1.47 12.70 -8.52
C ARG A 2 0.57 12.13 -9.64
N LEU A 3 0.12 13.01 -10.54
CA LEU A 3 -0.75 12.66 -11.66
C LEU A 3 -0.10 11.72 -12.68
N ARG A 4 1.20 11.85 -12.95
CA ARG A 4 1.89 11.04 -13.97
C ARG A 4 1.96 9.57 -13.55
N LEU A 5 2.32 9.33 -12.29
CA LEU A 5 2.38 7.98 -11.70
C LEU A 5 0.99 7.36 -11.56
N ALA A 6 -0.03 8.14 -11.20
CA ALA A 6 -1.41 7.67 -11.15
C ALA A 6 -1.92 7.24 -12.54
N VAL A 7 -1.56 7.99 -13.59
CA VAL A 7 -1.91 7.65 -14.98
C VAL A 7 -1.17 6.40 -15.47
N GLU A 8 0.12 6.27 -15.14
CA GLU A 8 0.90 5.06 -15.47
C GLU A 8 0.32 3.82 -14.79
N LYS A 9 -0.02 3.90 -13.49
CA LYS A 9 -0.64 2.80 -12.74
C LYS A 9 -2.03 2.45 -13.29
N ALA A 10 -2.85 3.44 -13.65
CA ALA A 10 -4.16 3.20 -14.23
C ALA A 10 -4.09 2.54 -15.62
N ARG A 11 -3.09 2.90 -16.44
CA ARG A 11 -2.84 2.24 -17.73
C ARG A 11 -2.36 0.80 -17.56
N ALA A 12 -1.46 0.56 -16.61
CA ALA A 12 -0.98 -0.79 -16.28
C ALA A 12 -2.11 -1.71 -15.77
N ALA A 13 -3.14 -1.14 -15.14
CA ALA A 13 -4.33 -1.85 -14.68
C ALA A 13 -5.45 -2.00 -15.74
N ASN A 14 -5.16 -1.80 -17.04
CA ASN A 14 -6.13 -1.88 -18.15
C ASN A 14 -7.35 -0.94 -18.00
N MET A 15 -7.21 0.19 -17.29
CA MET A 15 -8.29 1.17 -17.21
C MET A 15 -8.48 1.87 -18.58
N PRO A 16 -9.70 1.92 -19.15
CA PRO A 16 -9.96 2.62 -20.39
C PRO A 16 -9.58 4.10 -20.30
N LYS A 17 -8.99 4.64 -21.38
CA LYS A 17 -8.49 6.02 -21.45
C LYS A 17 -9.52 7.06 -20.99
N ASP A 18 -10.78 6.88 -21.38
CA ASP A 18 -11.90 7.78 -21.05
C ASP A 18 -12.26 7.77 -19.55
N ARG A 19 -11.94 6.70 -18.81
CA ARG A 19 -12.07 6.66 -17.34
C ARG A 19 -10.92 7.37 -16.66
N ILE A 20 -9.69 7.23 -17.18
CA ILE A 20 -8.51 7.94 -16.68
C ILE A 20 -8.70 9.45 -16.85
N GLU A 21 -9.13 9.89 -18.03
CA GLU A 21 -9.38 11.32 -18.31
C GLU A 21 -10.50 11.89 -17.43
N ARG A 22 -11.56 11.13 -17.16
CA ARG A 22 -12.61 11.52 -16.20
C ARG A 22 -12.09 11.60 -14.76
N ALA A 23 -11.23 10.66 -14.34
CA ALA A 23 -10.61 10.71 -13.02
C ALA A 23 -9.68 11.92 -12.86
N ILE A 24 -8.93 12.27 -13.91
CA ILE A 24 -8.10 13.48 -13.96
C ILE A 24 -8.97 14.75 -13.89
N ALA A 25 -10.03 14.83 -14.69
CA ALA A 25 -10.94 15.98 -14.70
C ALA A 25 -11.62 16.19 -13.33
N ARG A 26 -12.04 15.10 -12.67
CA ARG A 26 -12.56 15.14 -11.29
C ARG A 26 -11.51 15.60 -10.28
N ALA A 27 -10.28 15.11 -10.38
CA ALA A 27 -9.18 15.53 -9.50
C ALA A 27 -8.79 17.01 -9.69
N GLN A 28 -9.08 17.59 -10.85
CA GLN A 28 -8.89 19.02 -11.15
C GLN A 28 -10.10 19.89 -10.77
N GLY A 29 -11.16 19.31 -10.20
CA GLY A 29 -12.40 20.02 -9.89
C GLY A 29 -13.20 20.45 -11.12
N ILE A 30 -12.86 19.94 -12.31
CA ILE A 30 -13.57 20.21 -13.56
C ILE A 30 -14.70 19.18 -13.68
N GLY A 31 -15.76 19.39 -12.91
CA GLY A 31 -16.97 18.57 -12.89
C GLY A 31 -17.79 18.79 -11.63
N ALA A 32 -19.11 18.80 -11.76
CA ALA A 32 -20.07 18.97 -10.66
C ALA A 32 -20.18 17.72 -9.75
N GLY A 33 -19.04 17.21 -9.28
CA GLY A 33 -18.95 16.12 -8.30
C GLY A 33 -18.22 16.58 -7.04
N GLU A 34 -18.57 15.99 -5.89
CA GLU A 34 -17.90 16.24 -4.62
C GLU A 34 -16.38 15.94 -4.73
N ALA A 35 -15.56 16.78 -4.11
CA ALA A 35 -14.11 16.65 -4.17
C ALA A 35 -13.67 15.35 -3.49
N LEU A 36 -12.83 14.57 -4.17
CA LEU A 36 -12.23 13.37 -3.59
C LEU A 36 -11.28 13.76 -2.45
N GLN A 37 -11.42 13.07 -1.32
CA GLN A 37 -10.62 13.25 -0.12
C GLN A 37 -9.77 12.00 0.14
N GLU A 38 -8.48 12.21 0.39
CA GLU A 38 -7.58 11.18 0.89
C GLU A 38 -7.72 11.08 2.40
N ILE A 39 -8.18 9.94 2.91
CA ILE A 39 -8.38 9.71 4.34
C ILE A 39 -7.68 8.42 4.75
N VAL A 40 -6.98 8.46 5.89
CA VAL A 40 -6.41 7.28 6.52
C VAL A 40 -7.31 6.87 7.68
N TYR A 41 -7.81 5.64 7.64
CA TYR A 41 -8.53 5.03 8.74
C TYR A 41 -7.63 4.08 9.50
N GLU A 42 -7.89 3.95 10.79
CA GLU A 42 -7.07 3.20 11.73
C GLU A 42 -7.97 2.30 12.56
N GLY A 43 -7.53 1.08 12.87
CA GLY A 43 -8.31 0.17 13.68
C GLY A 43 -7.54 -1.07 14.12
N PHE A 44 -8.23 -1.91 14.88
CA PHE A 44 -7.72 -3.18 15.36
C PHE A 44 -8.61 -4.30 14.83
N ALA A 45 -8.01 -5.28 14.18
CA ALA A 45 -8.65 -6.53 13.81
C ALA A 45 -8.60 -7.52 14.99
N PRO A 46 -9.28 -8.68 14.90
CA PRO A 46 -9.21 -9.72 15.93
C PRO A 46 -7.79 -10.07 16.35
N GLY A 47 -7.61 -10.38 17.63
CA GLY A 47 -6.28 -10.64 18.19
C GLY A 47 -5.43 -9.40 18.43
N GLY A 48 -5.98 -8.19 18.22
CA GLY A 48 -5.27 -6.93 18.45
C GLY A 48 -4.38 -6.50 17.28
N VAL A 49 -4.51 -7.14 16.12
CA VAL A 49 -3.73 -6.80 14.92
C VAL A 49 -4.07 -5.38 14.48
N ALA A 50 -3.06 -4.55 14.35
CA ALA A 50 -3.20 -3.19 13.88
C ALA A 50 -3.50 -3.16 12.38
N VAL A 51 -4.47 -2.34 11.99
CA VAL A 51 -4.92 -2.16 10.61
C VAL A 51 -4.91 -0.67 10.25
N LEU A 52 -4.23 -0.32 9.16
CA LEU A 52 -4.21 1.02 8.60
C LEU A 52 -4.76 0.97 7.17
N ILE A 53 -5.70 1.86 6.84
CA ILE A 53 -6.42 1.84 5.57
C ILE A 53 -6.22 3.18 4.88
N GLU A 54 -5.58 3.18 3.73
CA GLU A 54 -5.56 4.36 2.85
C GLU A 54 -6.82 4.34 1.97
N SER A 55 -7.59 5.42 1.99
CA SER A 55 -8.85 5.57 1.24
C SER A 55 -8.89 6.86 0.43
N VAL A 56 -9.62 6.84 -0.67
CA VAL A 56 -9.91 8.01 -1.51
C VAL A 56 -11.40 8.00 -1.78
N THR A 57 -12.14 8.97 -1.25
CA THR A 57 -13.60 8.97 -1.29
C THR A 57 -14.17 10.36 -1.50
N ASP A 58 -15.30 10.45 -2.19
CA ASP A 58 -16.11 11.66 -2.26
C ASP A 58 -17.03 11.82 -1.02
N ASN A 59 -17.28 10.74 -0.28
CA ASN A 59 -18.17 10.72 0.86
C ASN A 59 -17.54 10.01 2.07
N PRO A 60 -16.83 10.75 2.95
CA PRO A 60 -16.17 10.21 4.13
C PRO A 60 -17.11 9.48 5.10
N GLN A 61 -18.37 9.90 5.19
CA GLN A 61 -19.36 9.29 6.07
C GLN A 61 -19.78 7.91 5.57
N ARG A 62 -19.99 7.76 4.25
CA ARG A 62 -20.24 6.45 3.63
C ARG A 62 -19.06 5.51 3.83
N ALA A 63 -17.84 5.98 3.51
CA ALA A 63 -16.63 5.18 3.63
C ALA A 63 -16.41 4.68 5.06
N VAL A 64 -16.47 5.58 6.06
CA VAL A 64 -16.27 5.19 7.46
C VAL A 64 -17.35 4.24 7.97
N SER A 65 -18.62 4.41 7.56
CA SER A 65 -19.70 3.50 7.93
C SER A 65 -19.50 2.10 7.35
N SER A 66 -19.13 1.99 6.07
CA SER A 66 -18.83 0.69 5.43
C SER A 66 -17.65 -0.01 6.09
N ILE A 67 -16.56 0.73 6.32
CA ILE A 67 -15.35 0.20 6.99
C ILE A 67 -15.70 -0.27 8.41
N LYS A 68 -16.42 0.55 9.19
CA LYS A 68 -16.81 0.21 10.57
C LYS A 68 -17.68 -1.05 10.62
N ASN A 69 -18.60 -1.23 9.67
CA ASN A 69 -19.41 -2.42 9.57
C ASN A 69 -18.56 -3.67 9.33
N ILE A 70 -17.58 -3.60 8.41
CA ILE A 70 -16.66 -4.71 8.13
C ILE A 70 -15.86 -5.08 9.39
N PHE A 71 -15.26 -4.10 10.08
CA PHE A 71 -14.57 -4.37 11.36
C PHE A 71 -15.48 -5.11 12.34
N SER A 72 -16.72 -4.64 12.50
CA SER A 72 -17.69 -5.24 13.42
C SER A 72 -18.05 -6.68 13.03
N THR A 73 -18.24 -6.96 11.74
CA THR A 73 -18.55 -8.30 11.21
C THR A 73 -17.45 -9.32 11.50
N TYR A 74 -16.19 -8.91 11.43
CA TYR A 74 -15.05 -9.81 11.64
C TYR A 74 -14.53 -9.82 13.07
N GLY A 75 -15.12 -9.05 13.99
CA GLY A 75 -14.72 -9.02 15.41
C GLY A 75 -13.56 -8.06 15.72
N GLY A 76 -13.36 -7.04 14.89
CA GLY A 76 -12.45 -5.94 15.15
C GLY A 76 -13.19 -4.64 15.48
N ASN A 77 -12.44 -3.56 15.66
CA ASN A 77 -12.95 -2.23 15.95
C ASN A 77 -12.18 -1.15 15.20
N LEU A 78 -12.92 -0.19 14.63
CA LEU A 78 -12.33 1.02 14.09
C LEU A 78 -11.87 1.92 15.25
N GLY A 79 -10.63 2.39 15.17
CA GLY A 79 -10.00 3.30 16.12
C GLY A 79 -10.12 4.76 15.71
N GLY A 80 -9.69 5.65 16.61
CA GLY A 80 -9.48 7.06 16.29
C GLY A 80 -8.15 7.29 15.57
N SER A 81 -7.97 8.50 15.02
CA SER A 81 -6.68 8.90 14.45
C SER A 81 -5.57 8.82 15.50
N GLY A 82 -4.43 8.23 15.12
CA GLY A 82 -3.26 8.02 15.97
C GLY A 82 -3.29 6.73 16.80
N SER A 83 -4.36 5.93 16.71
CA SER A 83 -4.51 4.68 17.46
C SER A 83 -3.52 3.58 17.07
N VAL A 84 -3.12 3.51 15.80
CA VAL A 84 -2.14 2.53 15.31
C VAL A 84 -1.08 3.14 14.40
N ALA A 85 -1.25 4.37 13.91
CA ALA A 85 -0.33 5.00 12.98
C ALA A 85 1.13 4.98 13.46
N TYR A 86 1.38 5.06 14.78
CA TYR A 86 2.71 5.00 15.35
C TYR A 86 3.42 3.65 15.17
N LEU A 87 2.66 2.56 14.97
CA LEU A 87 3.15 1.19 14.69
C LEU A 87 3.59 1.00 13.24
N PHE A 88 3.27 1.95 12.35
CA PHE A 88 3.64 1.91 10.95
C PHE A 88 4.64 3.02 10.62
N GLU A 89 5.40 2.80 9.56
CA GLU A 89 6.28 3.78 8.96
C GLU A 89 5.95 3.89 7.48
N LYS A 90 5.81 5.12 6.97
CA LYS A 90 5.63 5.34 5.54
C LYS A 90 7.00 5.23 4.88
N VAL A 91 7.14 4.29 3.95
CA VAL A 91 8.39 3.99 3.24
C VAL A 91 8.13 3.91 1.74
N GLY A 92 9.17 4.12 0.94
CA GLY A 92 9.18 3.70 -0.46
C GLY A 92 9.45 2.21 -0.55
N MET A 93 8.76 1.52 -1.47
CA MET A 93 8.93 0.10 -1.75
C MET A 93 9.10 -0.10 -3.25
N HIS A 94 10.13 -0.84 -3.64
CA HIS A 94 10.40 -1.24 -5.02
C HIS A 94 10.61 -2.76 -5.07
N THR A 95 9.75 -3.49 -5.76
CA THR A 95 9.94 -4.93 -5.99
C THR A 95 10.52 -5.14 -7.38
N ILE A 96 11.62 -5.88 -7.46
CA ILE A 96 12.28 -6.22 -8.73
C ILE A 96 12.49 -7.73 -8.79
N SER A 97 12.38 -8.30 -9.99
CA SER A 97 12.73 -9.70 -10.22
C SER A 97 14.25 -9.86 -10.30
N LYS A 98 14.77 -10.93 -9.66
CA LYS A 98 16.18 -11.28 -9.71
C LYS A 98 16.64 -11.71 -11.10
N SER A 99 15.74 -12.09 -12.00
CA SER A 99 16.13 -12.44 -13.37
C SER A 99 16.60 -11.25 -14.20
N GLN A 100 16.36 -10.02 -13.73
CA GLN A 100 16.77 -8.80 -14.44
C GLN A 100 18.26 -8.51 -14.30
N LYS A 101 18.95 -9.07 -13.29
CA LYS A 101 20.37 -8.78 -13.05
C LYS A 101 21.09 -9.87 -12.27
N GLU A 102 22.34 -10.10 -12.61
CA GLU A 102 23.20 -11.05 -11.89
C GLU A 102 23.32 -10.70 -10.39
N PRO A 103 23.30 -11.69 -9.48
CA PRO A 103 23.23 -11.45 -8.03
C PRO A 103 24.32 -10.52 -7.47
N ALA A 104 25.57 -10.68 -7.93
CA ALA A 104 26.68 -9.85 -7.47
C ALA A 104 26.50 -8.37 -7.85
N ALA A 105 26.11 -8.10 -9.10
CA ALA A 105 25.87 -6.74 -9.59
C ALA A 105 24.64 -6.10 -8.95
N LEU A 106 23.64 -6.92 -8.60
CA LEU A 106 22.48 -6.45 -7.86
C LEU A 106 22.87 -6.04 -6.43
N LEU A 107 23.68 -6.83 -5.74
CA LEU A 107 24.16 -6.49 -4.40
C LEU A 107 25.00 -5.21 -4.39
N GLU A 108 25.90 -5.04 -5.36
CA GLU A 108 26.68 -3.81 -5.53
C GLU A 108 25.77 -2.59 -5.72
N LEU A 109 24.70 -2.73 -6.50
CA LEU A 109 23.74 -1.65 -6.71
C LEU A 109 23.00 -1.29 -5.41
N LEU A 110 22.57 -2.27 -4.62
CA LEU A 110 21.89 -2.03 -3.33
C LEU A 110 22.77 -1.23 -2.36
N MET A 111 24.08 -1.41 -2.42
CA MET A 111 25.05 -0.66 -1.59
C MET A 111 25.28 0.76 -2.08
N GLN A 112 24.97 1.06 -3.34
CA GLN A 112 25.16 2.39 -3.95
C GLN A 112 23.90 3.26 -3.87
N ILE A 113 22.73 2.65 -3.78
CA ILE A 113 21.45 3.36 -3.67
C ILE A 113 21.09 3.64 -2.22
N ASN A 114 20.25 4.65 -1.98
CA ASN A 114 19.70 4.99 -0.66
C ASN A 114 18.63 3.99 -0.18
N ALA A 115 18.94 2.68 -0.22
CA ALA A 115 18.12 1.63 0.36
C ALA A 115 18.31 1.59 1.89
N GLU A 116 17.21 1.55 2.63
CA GLU A 116 17.23 1.35 4.08
C GLU A 116 17.24 -0.11 4.47
N ASN A 117 16.55 -0.94 3.69
CA ASN A 117 16.42 -2.36 3.93
C ASN A 117 16.02 -3.06 2.63
N PHE A 118 16.21 -4.37 2.57
CA PHE A 118 15.66 -5.20 1.52
C PHE A 118 15.22 -6.55 2.07
N ILE A 119 14.18 -7.12 1.45
CA ILE A 119 13.74 -8.49 1.69
C ILE A 119 13.95 -9.27 0.40
N GLU A 120 14.60 -10.42 0.52
CA GLU A 120 14.91 -11.28 -0.60
C GLU A 120 14.08 -12.57 -0.51
N THR A 121 13.37 -12.92 -1.58
CA THR A 121 12.69 -14.21 -1.76
C THR A 121 13.46 -15.05 -2.78
N GLU A 122 12.94 -16.19 -3.23
CA GLU A 122 13.62 -16.98 -4.27
C GLU A 122 13.71 -16.23 -5.61
N SER A 123 12.62 -15.56 -6.01
CA SER A 123 12.49 -14.91 -7.33
C SER A 123 12.70 -13.40 -7.32
N GLU A 124 12.49 -12.74 -6.18
CA GLU A 124 12.37 -11.28 -6.12
C GLU A 124 13.21 -10.68 -5.00
N ILE A 125 13.48 -9.39 -5.12
CA ILE A 125 13.97 -8.56 -4.02
C ILE A 125 13.07 -7.34 -3.90
N THR A 126 12.65 -7.07 -2.67
CA THR A 126 11.86 -5.89 -2.32
C THR A 126 12.75 -4.92 -1.55
N ILE A 127 12.99 -3.75 -2.13
CA ILE A 127 13.86 -2.70 -1.60
C ILE A 127 13.00 -1.65 -0.91
N PHE A 128 13.37 -1.29 0.32
CA PHE A 128 12.72 -0.25 1.11
C PHE A 128 13.59 1.00 1.21
N THR A 129 12.98 2.17 1.14
CA THR A 129 13.65 3.48 1.18
C THR A 129 12.89 4.45 2.05
N LYS A 130 13.55 5.51 2.54
CA LYS A 130 12.82 6.66 3.08
C LYS A 130 12.00 7.31 1.97
N VAL A 131 10.85 7.87 2.31
CA VAL A 131 9.97 8.59 1.36
C VAL A 131 10.72 9.62 0.51
N PRO A 132 11.65 10.45 1.05
CA PRO A 132 12.40 11.41 0.23
C PRO A 132 13.29 10.77 -0.86
N HIS A 133 13.76 9.55 -0.64
CA HIS A 133 14.65 8.83 -1.57
C HIS A 133 13.89 7.97 -2.60
N PHE A 134 12.57 7.83 -2.47
CA PHE A 134 11.76 6.96 -3.33
C PHE A 134 11.98 7.20 -4.83
N HIS A 135 11.97 8.46 -5.28
CA HIS A 135 12.14 8.79 -6.69
C HIS A 135 13.59 8.62 -7.17
N GLU A 136 14.53 8.98 -6.31
CA GLU A 136 15.97 8.86 -6.58
C GLU A 136 16.35 7.38 -6.79
N VAL A 137 15.90 6.51 -5.89
CA VAL A 137 16.18 5.08 -5.96
C VAL A 137 15.49 4.44 -7.17
N LYS A 138 14.24 4.80 -7.46
CA LYS A 138 13.56 4.33 -8.69
C LYS A 138 14.37 4.68 -9.95
N ALA A 139 14.82 5.92 -10.05
CA ALA A 139 15.61 6.38 -11.20
C ALA A 139 16.98 5.67 -11.29
N ALA A 140 17.61 5.39 -10.15
CA ALA A 140 18.87 4.64 -10.11
C ALA A 140 18.71 3.19 -10.59
N LEU A 141 17.61 2.51 -10.23
CA LEU A 141 17.27 1.18 -10.74
C LEU A 141 17.07 1.22 -12.26
N GLU A 142 16.28 2.17 -12.76
CA GLU A 142 15.99 2.32 -14.20
C GLU A 142 17.26 2.62 -15.02
N ALA A 143 18.15 3.47 -14.52
CA ALA A 143 19.45 3.77 -15.16
C ALA A 143 20.36 2.54 -15.29
N GLN A 144 20.12 1.51 -14.46
CA GLN A 144 20.86 0.27 -14.43
C GLN A 144 20.18 -0.85 -15.23
N GLY A 145 19.14 -0.51 -16.01
CA GLY A 145 18.36 -1.46 -16.81
C GLY A 145 17.37 -2.29 -16.00
N ILE A 146 17.15 -1.96 -14.73
CA ILE A 146 16.20 -2.66 -13.85
C ILE A 146 14.88 -1.91 -13.87
N VAL A 147 13.81 -2.60 -14.26
CA VAL A 147 12.45 -2.07 -14.23
C VAL A 147 11.72 -2.71 -13.05
N PRO A 148 11.42 -1.96 -11.98
CA PRO A 148 10.66 -2.51 -10.87
C PRO A 148 9.27 -2.95 -11.32
N GLU A 149 8.89 -4.15 -10.90
CA GLU A 149 7.54 -4.70 -11.10
C GLU A 149 6.53 -3.88 -10.31
N THR A 150 6.92 -3.44 -9.11
CA THR A 150 6.17 -2.48 -8.30
C THR A 150 7.07 -1.35 -7.82
N SER A 151 6.50 -0.16 -7.67
CA SER A 151 7.17 0.99 -7.07
C SER A 151 6.12 1.91 -6.47
N GLU A 152 6.02 1.92 -5.15
CA GLU A 152 5.00 2.68 -4.45
C GLU A 152 5.41 3.09 -3.03
N LEU A 153 4.73 4.12 -2.52
CA LEU A 153 4.76 4.45 -1.11
C LEU A 153 3.77 3.54 -0.38
N VAL A 154 4.21 2.97 0.75
CA VAL A 154 3.45 2.02 1.56
C VAL A 154 3.65 2.30 3.04
N TYR A 155 2.74 1.81 3.87
CA TYR A 155 2.94 1.76 5.33
C TYR A 155 3.50 0.39 5.71
N ARG A 156 4.76 0.37 6.15
CA ARG A 156 5.42 -0.84 6.65
C ARG A 156 5.26 -0.93 8.16
N PRO A 157 4.83 -2.08 8.71
CA PRO A 157 4.82 -2.29 10.16
C PRO A 157 6.24 -2.21 10.75
N LYS A 158 6.39 -1.50 11.87
CA LYS A 158 7.65 -1.45 12.64
C LYS A 158 7.86 -2.72 13.48
N SER A 159 6.78 -3.38 13.84
CA SER A 159 6.78 -4.67 14.51
C SER A 159 5.64 -5.54 13.97
N ILE A 160 5.89 -6.84 13.93
CA ILE A 160 4.89 -7.84 13.56
C ILE A 160 4.27 -8.42 14.83
N MET A 161 2.95 -8.54 14.83
CA MET A 161 2.16 -9.20 15.85
C MET A 161 2.05 -10.68 15.50
N GLU A 162 2.47 -11.52 16.43
CA GLU A 162 2.28 -12.97 16.32
C GLU A 162 0.88 -13.36 16.78
N VAL A 163 0.13 -14.02 15.88
CA VAL A 163 -1.18 -14.59 16.17
C VAL A 163 -1.09 -16.09 15.98
N SER A 164 -1.10 -16.84 17.08
CA SER A 164 -0.98 -18.30 17.07
C SER A 164 -2.27 -19.00 16.67
N ASP A 165 -3.42 -18.41 17.00
CA ASP A 165 -4.74 -18.95 16.68
C ASP A 165 -5.04 -18.85 15.17
N PRO A 166 -5.18 -19.99 14.45
CA PRO A 166 -5.44 -19.97 13.01
C PRO A 166 -6.81 -19.39 12.65
N GLY A 167 -7.81 -19.51 13.53
CA GLY A 167 -9.14 -18.92 13.33
C GLY A 167 -9.09 -17.40 13.37
N ILE A 168 -8.30 -16.83 14.29
CA ILE A 168 -8.05 -15.38 14.36
C ILE A 168 -7.32 -14.92 13.10
N ARG A 169 -6.23 -15.59 12.68
CA ARG A 169 -5.49 -15.24 11.45
C ARG A 169 -6.40 -15.25 10.22
N SER A 170 -7.19 -16.31 10.04
CA SER A 170 -8.15 -16.41 8.94
C SER A 170 -9.19 -15.29 8.97
N SER A 171 -9.64 -14.88 10.17
CA SER A 171 -10.57 -13.75 10.31
C SER A 171 -9.92 -12.41 9.91
N VAL A 172 -8.67 -12.17 10.34
CA VAL A 172 -7.90 -10.97 9.97
C VAL A 172 -7.70 -10.91 8.45
N TYR A 173 -7.33 -12.02 7.81
CA TYR A 173 -7.17 -12.08 6.36
C TYR A 173 -8.47 -11.80 5.61
N LYS A 174 -9.59 -12.39 6.04
CA LYS A 174 -10.91 -12.12 5.45
C LYS A 174 -11.34 -10.67 5.65
N LEU A 175 -11.10 -10.09 6.82
CA LEU A 175 -11.32 -8.67 7.08
C LEU A 175 -10.54 -7.82 6.08
N GLN A 176 -9.24 -8.08 5.93
CA GLN A 176 -8.38 -7.34 5.01
C GLN A 176 -8.89 -7.42 3.57
N ALA A 177 -9.13 -8.63 3.06
CA ALA A 177 -9.62 -8.83 1.69
C ALA A 177 -10.98 -8.15 1.46
N THR A 178 -11.86 -8.14 2.46
CA THR A 178 -13.18 -7.49 2.36
C THR A 178 -13.06 -5.96 2.36
N LEU A 179 -12.12 -5.41 3.13
CA LEU A 179 -11.82 -3.97 3.09
C LEU A 179 -11.22 -3.56 1.74
N GLU A 180 -10.29 -4.36 1.19
CA GLU A 180 -9.66 -4.10 -0.12
C GLU A 180 -10.66 -4.16 -1.28
N ALA A 181 -11.79 -4.85 -1.10
CA ALA A 181 -12.87 -4.90 -2.08
C ALA A 181 -13.78 -3.66 -2.07
N LEU A 182 -13.62 -2.73 -1.12
CA LEU A 182 -14.38 -1.48 -1.11
C LEU A 182 -13.82 -0.49 -2.15
N ASP A 183 -14.70 0.10 -2.96
CA ASP A 183 -14.32 1.11 -3.96
C ASP A 183 -13.59 2.33 -3.38
N ASP A 184 -13.96 2.71 -2.15
CA ASP A 184 -13.37 3.85 -1.43
C ASP A 184 -11.96 3.52 -0.87
N VAL A 185 -11.58 2.24 -0.78
CA VAL A 185 -10.30 1.79 -0.19
C VAL A 185 -9.26 1.60 -1.29
N GLN A 186 -8.06 2.13 -1.06
CA GLN A 186 -6.92 1.98 -1.97
C GLN A 186 -5.95 0.91 -1.52
N LYS A 187 -5.66 0.86 -0.21
CA LYS A 187 -4.72 -0.10 0.39
C LYS A 187 -5.09 -0.39 1.83
N VAL A 188 -4.83 -1.62 2.25
CA VAL A 188 -4.96 -2.05 3.64
C VAL A 188 -3.62 -2.59 4.09
N PHE A 189 -3.14 -2.12 5.24
CA PHE A 189 -1.89 -2.53 5.84
C PHE A 189 -2.18 -3.16 7.19
N VAL A 190 -1.64 -4.34 7.42
CA VAL A 190 -1.77 -5.08 8.68
C VAL A 190 -0.40 -5.39 9.25
N ASN A 191 -0.29 -5.44 10.57
CA ASN A 191 0.96 -5.80 11.23
C ASN A 191 1.03 -7.27 11.66
N VAL A 192 0.43 -8.20 10.92
CA VAL A 192 0.51 -9.65 11.19
C VAL A 192 1.31 -10.35 10.11
N THR A 193 1.92 -11.49 10.43
CA THR A 193 2.54 -12.35 9.42
C THR A 193 1.49 -12.81 8.40
N ALA A 194 1.82 -12.75 7.11
CA ALA A 194 0.99 -13.37 6.07
C ALA A 194 0.83 -14.88 6.34
N GLU A 195 -0.32 -15.46 5.99
CA GLU A 195 -0.47 -16.92 5.98
C GLU A 195 0.48 -17.49 4.92
N THR A 196 1.35 -18.42 5.33
CA THR A 196 2.15 -19.30 4.43
C THR A 196 1.27 -20.31 3.74
#